data_AF-A0A2D7BC73-F1
#
_entry.id   AF-A0A2D7BC73-F1
#
_cell.length_a   1.000
_cell.length_b   1.000
_cell.length_c   1.000
_cell.angle_alpha   90.00
_cell.angle_beta   90.00
_cell.angle_gamma   90.00
#
_symmetry.space_group_name_H-M   'P 1'
#
loop_
_entity.id
_entity.type
_entity.pdbx_description
1 polymer ?
#
loop_
_entity_poly.entity_id
_entity_poly.type
_entity_poly.pdbx_seq_one_letter_code
_entity_poly.pdbx_strand_id
1 'polypeptide(L)'
;MVVLEGMHAEASIEQVRQEYHEARATFGKTRDYGKDYRESVASAHALIAALLNHWLNLPEHSGEVSIVCREIKTVLKDTAGTRSFLARTLWPLLSESKPTSRQANFMAQLIKPQKGIHFYDLLSRLGQPTEPLGWDVQVAYALALIRSGNDKQAQKHINLLHRKVSINHTHNPKGSLDYGPEAGTGRYCDYVNYLQLCEVLHALRAAASNDHTSARKHIENARKHREPLSPEAAPLVAEIVLQIEEQKD
;
A
#
# COMPACT_ATOMS: atom_id res chain seq x y z
N MET A 1 -23.87 34.48 -9.54
CA MET A 1 -24.33 33.23 -10.15
C MET A 1 -23.24 32.79 -11.12
N VAL A 2 -22.35 31.92 -10.65
CA VAL A 2 -21.31 31.31 -11.48
C VAL A 2 -21.44 29.81 -11.25
N VAL A 3 -21.75 29.12 -12.34
CA VAL A 3 -21.90 27.68 -12.46
C VAL A 3 -20.50 27.07 -12.42
N LEU A 4 -20.26 26.13 -11.51
CA LEU A 4 -19.14 25.18 -11.53
C LEU A 4 -19.81 23.80 -11.55
N GLU A 5 -20.10 23.27 -12.73
CA GLU A 5 -19.25 22.31 -13.44
C GLU A 5 -18.97 21.04 -12.63
N GLY A 6 -19.73 20.00 -12.98
CA GLY A 6 -19.18 18.64 -13.08
C GLY A 6 -18.93 17.89 -11.78
N MET A 7 -19.95 17.70 -10.95
CA MET A 7 -19.97 16.52 -10.09
C MET A 7 -20.06 15.28 -11.01
N HIS A 8 -18.92 14.65 -11.30
CA HIS A 8 -18.94 13.25 -11.72
C HIS A 8 -19.65 12.49 -10.60
N ALA A 9 -20.89 12.04 -10.86
CA ALA A 9 -21.56 11.12 -9.97
C ALA A 9 -20.64 9.89 -9.84
N GLU A 10 -20.13 9.63 -8.63
CA GLU A 10 -19.44 8.38 -8.36
C GLU A 10 -20.37 7.24 -8.79
N ALA A 11 -19.91 6.42 -9.75
CA ALA A 11 -20.68 5.27 -10.20
C ALA A 11 -21.04 4.41 -8.99
N SER A 12 -22.30 3.99 -8.89
CA SER A 12 -22.72 3.15 -7.77
C SER A 12 -21.95 1.83 -7.82
N ILE A 13 -21.71 1.21 -6.65
CA ILE A 13 -21.00 -0.09 -6.58
C ILE A 13 -21.68 -1.14 -7.46
N GLU A 14 -23.02 -1.08 -7.58
CA GLU A 14 -23.77 -1.97 -8.46
C GLU A 14 -23.45 -1.74 -9.94
N GLN A 15 -23.29 -0.49 -10.37
CA GLN A 15 -22.86 -0.19 -11.73
C GLN A 15 -21.45 -0.76 -11.99
N VAL A 16 -20.51 -0.52 -11.07
CA VAL A 16 -19.13 -1.03 -11.20
C VAL A 16 -19.10 -2.57 -11.18
N ARG A 17 -19.97 -3.20 -10.39
CA ARG A 17 -20.13 -4.66 -10.34
C ARG A 17 -20.65 -5.21 -11.66
N GLN A 18 -21.64 -4.55 -12.25
CA GLN A 18 -22.19 -4.93 -13.56
C GLN A 18 -21.13 -4.83 -14.66
N GLU A 19 -20.40 -3.72 -14.73
CA GLU A 19 -19.32 -3.50 -15.70
C GLU A 19 -18.23 -4.58 -15.58
N TYR A 20 -17.85 -4.96 -14.36
CA TYR A 20 -16.92 -6.05 -14.11
C TYR A 20 -17.45 -7.39 -14.64
N HIS A 21 -18.71 -7.74 -14.36
CA HIS A 21 -19.29 -9.00 -14.81
C HIS A 21 -19.38 -9.07 -16.34
N GLU A 22 -19.74 -7.97 -17.00
CA GLU A 22 -19.82 -7.88 -18.46
C GLU A 22 -18.43 -8.02 -19.12
N ALA A 23 -17.42 -7.29 -18.63
CA ALA A 23 -16.06 -7.38 -19.15
C ALA A 23 -15.48 -8.78 -18.95
N ARG A 24 -15.68 -9.36 -17.76
CA ARG A 24 -15.23 -10.72 -17.46
C ARG A 24 -15.92 -11.77 -18.33
N ALA A 25 -17.23 -11.66 -18.52
CA ALA A 25 -18.00 -12.58 -19.37
C ALA A 25 -17.55 -12.48 -20.83
N THR A 26 -17.23 -11.27 -21.29
CA THR A 26 -16.71 -11.02 -22.64
C THR A 26 -15.35 -11.69 -22.82
N PHE A 27 -14.38 -11.41 -21.94
CA PHE A 27 -13.08 -12.07 -21.97
C PHE A 27 -13.18 -13.61 -21.87
N GLY A 28 -14.09 -14.12 -21.02
CA GLY A 28 -14.32 -15.56 -20.90
C GLY A 28 -14.81 -16.22 -22.20
N LYS A 29 -15.57 -15.49 -23.03
CA LYS A 29 -16.07 -15.95 -24.33
C LYS A 29 -15.01 -15.84 -25.42
N THR A 30 -14.32 -14.69 -25.51
CA THR A 30 -13.38 -14.40 -26.61
C THR A 30 -12.01 -15.01 -26.37
N ARG A 31 -11.58 -15.11 -25.10
CA ARG A 31 -10.20 -15.42 -24.68
C ARG A 31 -9.18 -14.49 -25.35
N ASP A 32 -9.56 -13.27 -25.69
CA ASP A 32 -8.63 -12.26 -26.20
C ASP A 32 -7.74 -11.73 -25.07
N TYR A 33 -6.50 -12.21 -25.02
CA TYR A 33 -5.48 -11.76 -24.07
C TYR A 33 -4.94 -10.34 -24.35
N GLY A 34 -5.39 -9.71 -25.45
CA GLY A 34 -5.12 -8.33 -25.79
C GLY A 34 -6.09 -7.36 -25.12
N LYS A 35 -7.17 -7.01 -25.84
CA LYS A 35 -8.08 -5.93 -25.43
C LYS A 35 -8.99 -6.40 -24.29
N ASP A 36 -9.70 -7.50 -24.49
CA ASP A 36 -10.74 -7.93 -23.56
C ASP A 36 -10.16 -8.35 -22.20
N TYR A 37 -8.97 -8.94 -22.18
CA TYR A 37 -8.24 -9.21 -20.94
C TYR A 37 -7.91 -7.93 -20.18
N ARG A 38 -7.39 -6.90 -20.86
CA ARG A 38 -7.07 -5.60 -20.22
C ARG A 38 -8.32 -4.94 -19.66
N GLU A 39 -9.43 -4.97 -20.40
CA GLU A 39 -10.72 -4.44 -19.93
C GLU A 39 -11.25 -5.22 -18.72
N SER A 40 -11.13 -6.56 -18.73
CA SER A 40 -11.51 -7.39 -17.58
C SER A 40 -10.64 -7.13 -16.34
N VAL A 41 -9.34 -6.87 -16.50
CA VAL A 41 -8.46 -6.53 -15.38
C VAL A 41 -8.76 -5.13 -14.85
N ALA A 42 -8.97 -4.15 -15.74
CA ALA A 42 -9.28 -2.78 -15.36
C ALA A 42 -10.62 -2.67 -14.61
N SER A 43 -11.67 -3.33 -15.08
CA SER A 43 -12.97 -3.36 -14.39
C SER A 43 -12.89 -4.07 -13.04
N ALA A 44 -12.09 -5.13 -12.93
CA ALA A 44 -11.82 -5.79 -11.65
C ALA A 44 -11.07 -4.87 -10.67
N HIS A 45 -10.09 -4.09 -11.13
CA HIS A 45 -9.41 -3.08 -10.32
C HIS A 45 -10.39 -2.00 -9.83
N ALA A 46 -11.24 -1.49 -10.71
CA ALA A 46 -12.27 -0.52 -10.33
C ALA A 46 -13.23 -1.08 -9.25
N LEU A 47 -13.71 -2.31 -9.44
CA LEU A 47 -14.58 -2.98 -8.47
C LEU A 47 -13.88 -3.20 -7.12
N ILE A 48 -12.62 -3.64 -7.11
CA ILE A 48 -11.86 -3.81 -5.86
C ILE A 48 -11.75 -2.48 -5.11
N ALA A 49 -11.43 -1.38 -5.79
CA ALA A 49 -11.33 -0.07 -5.17
C ALA A 49 -12.68 0.39 -4.58
N ALA A 50 -13.77 0.24 -5.34
CA ALA A 50 -15.11 0.58 -4.88
C ALA A 50 -15.54 -0.26 -3.66
N LEU A 51 -15.30 -1.57 -3.69
CA LEU A 51 -15.62 -2.47 -2.57
C LEU A 51 -14.79 -2.17 -1.31
N LEU A 52 -13.50 -1.80 -1.46
CA LEU A 52 -12.66 -1.41 -0.33
C LEU A 52 -13.15 -0.12 0.34
N ASN A 53 -13.51 0.89 -0.46
CA ASN A 53 -14.08 2.14 0.05
C ASN A 53 -15.43 1.90 0.74
N HIS A 54 -16.30 1.09 0.14
CA HIS A 54 -17.57 0.69 0.76
C HIS A 54 -17.36 0.00 2.10
N TRP A 55 -16.49 -1.02 2.10
CA TRP A 55 -16.24 -1.84 3.27
C TRP A 55 -15.68 -1.06 4.46
N LEU A 56 -14.85 -0.04 4.21
CA LEU A 56 -14.33 0.83 5.27
C LEU A 56 -15.43 1.60 6.02
N ASN A 57 -16.54 1.89 5.35
CA ASN A 57 -17.67 2.63 5.90
C ASN A 57 -18.77 1.73 6.48
N LEU A 58 -18.64 0.40 6.36
CA LEU A 58 -19.61 -0.54 6.92
C LEU A 58 -19.46 -0.66 8.45
N PRO A 59 -20.57 -0.79 9.20
CA PRO A 59 -20.50 -1.16 10.62
C PRO A 59 -19.80 -2.51 10.78
N GLU A 60 -18.82 -2.62 11.70
CA GLU A 60 -17.95 -3.82 11.82
C GLU A 60 -18.70 -5.14 12.08
N HIS A 61 -19.91 -5.05 12.63
CA HIS A 61 -20.76 -6.19 12.98
C HIS A 61 -21.87 -6.45 11.96
N SER A 62 -21.91 -5.70 10.85
CA SER A 62 -22.89 -5.98 9.80
C SER A 62 -22.57 -7.31 9.12
N GLY A 63 -23.62 -8.09 8.78
CA GLY A 63 -23.44 -9.31 7.99
C GLY A 63 -22.79 -9.04 6.63
N GLU A 64 -22.96 -7.82 6.13
CA GLU A 64 -22.45 -7.32 4.86
C GLU A 64 -20.92 -7.29 4.80
N VAL A 65 -20.23 -7.02 5.93
CA VAL A 65 -18.76 -7.07 6.00
C VAL A 65 -18.21 -8.38 5.45
N SER A 66 -18.82 -9.51 5.83
CA SER A 66 -18.36 -10.83 5.42
C SER A 66 -18.57 -11.10 3.93
N ILE A 67 -19.64 -10.54 3.36
CA ILE A 67 -20.02 -10.66 1.95
C ILE A 67 -19.03 -9.86 1.12
N VAL A 68 -18.83 -8.58 1.45
CA VAL A 68 -17.91 -7.68 0.73
C VAL A 68 -16.47 -8.19 0.82
N CYS A 69 -16.01 -8.64 2.00
CA CYS A 69 -14.68 -9.23 2.14
C CYS A 69 -14.49 -10.48 1.26
N ARG A 70 -15.52 -11.32 1.10
CA ARG A 70 -15.50 -12.50 0.24
C ARG A 70 -15.47 -12.11 -1.23
N GLU A 71 -16.24 -11.09 -1.60
CA GLU A 71 -16.28 -10.56 -2.95
C GLU A 71 -14.91 -9.99 -3.35
N ILE A 72 -14.32 -9.12 -2.53
CA ILE A 72 -12.96 -8.58 -2.74
C ILE A 72 -11.98 -9.73 -3.01
N LYS A 73 -11.96 -10.75 -2.15
CA LYS A 73 -11.08 -11.92 -2.30
C LYS A 73 -11.32 -12.71 -3.58
N THR A 74 -12.56 -12.72 -4.08
CA THR A 74 -12.93 -13.43 -5.31
C THR A 74 -12.41 -12.67 -6.52
N VAL A 75 -12.78 -11.38 -6.64
CA VAL A 75 -12.34 -10.50 -7.74
C VAL A 75 -10.80 -10.42 -7.81
N LEU A 76 -10.13 -10.44 -6.65
CA LEU A 76 -8.67 -10.45 -6.58
C LEU A 76 -8.00 -11.64 -7.26
N LYS A 77 -8.64 -12.81 -7.24
CA LYS A 77 -8.08 -14.02 -7.87
C LYS A 77 -8.08 -13.90 -9.38
N ASP A 78 -8.97 -13.08 -9.93
CA ASP A 78 -9.19 -12.93 -11.36
C ASP A 78 -8.21 -11.94 -12.00
N THR A 79 -7.59 -11.06 -11.21
CA THR A 79 -6.60 -10.08 -11.68
C THR A 79 -5.16 -10.60 -11.74
N ALA A 80 -4.98 -11.92 -11.67
CA ALA A 80 -3.68 -12.60 -11.70
C ALA A 80 -2.63 -12.03 -10.72
N GLY A 81 -3.06 -11.45 -9.60
CA GLY A 81 -2.16 -11.09 -8.51
C GLY A 81 -1.33 -9.82 -8.72
N THR A 82 -1.89 -8.77 -9.33
CA THR A 82 -1.31 -7.42 -9.33
C THR A 82 -1.29 -6.81 -7.91
N ARG A 83 -0.43 -7.35 -7.04
CA ARG A 83 -0.25 -6.88 -5.65
C ARG A 83 0.22 -5.44 -5.59
N SER A 84 0.94 -4.95 -6.60
CA SER A 84 1.31 -3.54 -6.73
C SER A 84 0.10 -2.63 -6.93
N PHE A 85 -0.91 -3.05 -7.71
CA PHE A 85 -2.20 -2.36 -7.76
C PHE A 85 -2.82 -2.28 -6.36
N LEU A 86 -2.88 -3.40 -5.64
CA LEU A 86 -3.43 -3.40 -4.28
C LEU A 86 -2.65 -2.52 -3.32
N ALA A 87 -1.32 -2.57 -3.35
CA ALA A 87 -0.49 -1.70 -2.52
C ALA A 87 -0.81 -0.23 -2.80
N ARG A 88 -1.03 0.13 -4.07
CA ARG A 88 -1.40 1.49 -4.45
C ARG A 88 -2.76 1.91 -3.97
N THR A 89 -3.74 1.02 -4.06
CA THR A 89 -5.13 1.25 -3.65
C THR A 89 -5.24 1.32 -2.13
N LEU A 90 -4.50 0.47 -1.41
CA LEU A 90 -4.56 0.40 0.05
C LEU A 90 -3.73 1.47 0.74
N TRP A 91 -2.68 2.00 0.10
CA TRP A 91 -1.81 2.98 0.75
C TRP A 91 -2.56 4.22 1.27
N PRO A 92 -3.36 4.95 0.46
CA PRO A 92 -4.12 6.09 0.96
C PRO A 92 -5.02 5.73 2.15
N LEU A 93 -5.67 4.57 2.07
CA LEU A 93 -6.55 4.06 3.11
C LEU A 93 -5.81 3.72 4.42
N LEU A 94 -4.55 3.30 4.33
CA LEU A 94 -3.71 2.94 5.47
C LEU A 94 -2.95 4.14 6.04
N SER A 95 -2.58 5.10 5.19
CA SER A 95 -1.81 6.29 5.56
C SER A 95 -2.67 7.32 6.26
N GLU A 96 -3.94 7.40 5.90
CA GLU A 96 -4.93 8.11 6.70
C GLU A 96 -5.24 7.24 7.94
N SER A 97 -5.19 7.79 9.15
CA SER A 97 -5.36 7.09 10.44
C SER A 97 -6.78 6.56 10.70
N LYS A 98 -7.43 6.01 9.68
CA LYS A 98 -8.85 5.64 9.64
C LYS A 98 -9.15 4.15 9.79
N PRO A 99 -8.29 3.18 9.40
CA PRO A 99 -8.69 1.78 9.47
C PRO A 99 -8.59 1.25 10.90
N THR A 100 -9.61 0.52 11.34
CA THR A 100 -9.53 -0.23 12.61
C THR A 100 -8.48 -1.32 12.53
N SER A 101 -7.99 -1.84 13.66
CA SER A 101 -7.00 -2.93 13.67
C SER A 101 -7.48 -4.16 12.89
N ARG A 102 -8.79 -4.43 12.91
CA ARG A 102 -9.42 -5.53 12.17
C ARG A 102 -9.39 -5.28 10.67
N GLN A 103 -9.70 -4.06 10.23
CA GLN A 103 -9.63 -3.66 8.84
C GLN A 103 -8.17 -3.72 8.34
N ALA A 104 -7.24 -3.14 9.07
CA ALA A 104 -5.82 -3.20 8.75
C ALA A 104 -5.30 -4.65 8.64
N ASN A 105 -5.73 -5.56 9.51
CA ASN A 105 -5.35 -6.96 9.45
C ASN A 105 -5.89 -7.65 8.17
N PHE A 106 -7.13 -7.34 7.77
CA PHE A 106 -7.67 -7.85 6.51
C PHE A 106 -6.88 -7.32 5.31
N MET A 107 -6.57 -6.01 5.29
CA MET A 107 -5.71 -5.41 4.27
C MET A 107 -4.35 -6.11 4.22
N ALA A 108 -3.71 -6.37 5.38
CA ALA A 108 -2.45 -7.11 5.45
C ALA A 108 -2.55 -8.51 4.80
N GLN A 109 -3.68 -9.22 4.97
CA GLN A 109 -3.90 -10.51 4.29
C GLN A 109 -4.00 -10.34 2.76
N LEU A 110 -4.60 -9.25 2.29
CA LEU A 110 -4.73 -8.93 0.86
C LEU A 110 -3.42 -8.49 0.20
N ILE A 111 -2.46 -7.94 0.94
CA ILE A 111 -1.17 -7.49 0.37
C ILE A 111 0.04 -8.22 0.93
N LYS A 112 -0.16 -9.41 1.50
CA LYS A 112 0.94 -10.25 1.95
C LYS A 112 1.93 -10.50 0.78
N PRO A 113 3.24 -10.19 0.96
CA PRO A 113 4.26 -10.43 -0.04
C PRO A 113 4.28 -11.89 -0.52
N GLN A 114 4.45 -12.09 -1.82
CA GLN A 114 4.49 -13.42 -2.43
C GLN A 114 5.91 -14.01 -2.40
N LYS A 115 6.02 -15.32 -2.70
CA LYS A 115 7.30 -16.05 -2.72
C LYS A 115 8.38 -15.39 -3.59
N GLY A 116 8.00 -14.79 -4.72
CA GLY A 116 8.94 -14.08 -5.59
C GLY A 116 9.63 -12.89 -4.89
N ILE A 117 8.89 -12.13 -4.06
CA ILE A 117 9.47 -11.03 -3.27
C ILE A 117 10.42 -11.60 -2.20
N HIS A 118 10.09 -12.75 -1.60
CA HIS A 118 10.95 -13.42 -0.62
C HIS A 118 12.25 -13.97 -1.22
N PHE A 119 12.28 -14.30 -2.52
CA PHE A 119 13.51 -14.66 -3.21
C PHE A 119 14.50 -13.48 -3.22
N TYR A 120 14.02 -12.26 -3.50
CA TYR A 120 14.85 -11.06 -3.41
C TYR A 120 15.29 -10.74 -1.98
N ASP A 121 14.44 -11.04 -0.97
CA ASP A 121 14.87 -10.95 0.43
C ASP A 121 16.06 -11.87 0.74
N LEU A 122 16.16 -13.04 0.09
CA LEU A 122 17.29 -13.96 0.25
C LEU A 122 18.56 -13.41 -0.43
N LEU A 123 18.47 -12.94 -1.67
CA LEU A 123 19.62 -12.36 -2.39
C LEU A 123 20.23 -11.17 -1.64
N SER A 124 19.39 -10.30 -1.10
CA SER A 124 19.84 -9.17 -0.27
C SER A 124 20.55 -9.61 1.02
N ARG A 125 20.16 -10.74 1.62
CA ARG A 125 20.89 -11.29 2.77
C ARG A 125 22.31 -11.73 2.41
N LEU A 126 22.54 -12.09 1.15
CA LEU A 126 23.85 -12.40 0.59
C LEU A 126 24.61 -11.13 0.13
N GLY A 127 24.07 -9.93 0.38
CA GLY A 127 24.72 -8.66 0.02
C GLY A 127 24.53 -8.25 -1.44
N GLN A 128 23.70 -8.96 -2.20
CA GLN A 128 23.49 -8.68 -3.63
C GLN A 128 22.41 -7.61 -3.82
N PRO A 129 22.61 -6.65 -4.74
CA PRO A 129 21.55 -5.74 -5.14
C PRO A 129 20.41 -6.52 -5.82
N THR A 130 19.18 -6.05 -5.65
CA THR A 130 17.98 -6.74 -6.14
C THR A 130 17.11 -5.79 -6.95
N GLU A 131 16.34 -6.30 -7.91
CA GLU A 131 15.35 -5.45 -8.56
C GLU A 131 14.31 -4.96 -7.53
N PRO A 132 13.77 -3.75 -7.72
CA PRO A 132 12.88 -3.16 -6.73
C PRO A 132 11.45 -3.73 -6.75
N LEU A 133 11.25 -4.86 -7.43
CA LEU A 133 9.97 -5.53 -7.60
C LEU A 133 9.31 -5.85 -6.26
N GLY A 134 8.11 -5.27 -6.06
CA GLY A 134 7.28 -5.51 -4.88
C GLY A 134 7.73 -4.78 -3.61
N TRP A 135 8.64 -3.80 -3.71
CA TRP A 135 9.00 -2.96 -2.56
C TRP A 135 7.80 -2.11 -2.09
N ASP A 136 6.99 -1.61 -3.01
CA ASP A 136 5.69 -0.96 -2.73
C ASP A 136 4.75 -1.87 -1.92
N VAL A 137 4.67 -3.15 -2.30
CA VAL A 137 3.90 -4.17 -1.56
C VAL A 137 4.44 -4.36 -0.15
N GLN A 138 5.76 -4.43 0.02
CA GLN A 138 6.37 -4.60 1.35
C GLN A 138 6.14 -3.40 2.26
N VAL A 139 6.21 -2.18 1.69
CA VAL A 139 5.89 -0.94 2.39
C VAL A 139 4.45 -0.92 2.87
N ALA A 140 3.49 -1.13 1.96
CA ALA A 140 2.07 -1.12 2.32
C ALA A 140 1.73 -2.23 3.31
N TYR A 141 2.38 -3.40 3.16
CA TYR A 141 2.21 -4.52 4.09
C TYR A 141 2.74 -4.20 5.48
N ALA A 142 3.91 -3.57 5.58
CA ALA A 142 4.47 -3.13 6.86
C ALA A 142 3.55 -2.12 7.56
N LEU A 143 3.01 -1.14 6.83
CA LEU A 143 2.05 -0.18 7.38
C LEU A 143 0.78 -0.88 7.89
N ALA A 144 0.22 -1.81 7.10
CA ALA A 144 -0.94 -2.61 7.52
C ALA A 144 -0.65 -3.46 8.77
N LEU A 145 0.57 -3.98 8.92
CA LEU A 145 1.00 -4.70 10.13
C LEU A 145 1.10 -3.78 11.34
N ILE A 146 1.63 -2.55 11.20
CA ILE A 146 1.66 -1.55 12.29
C ILE A 146 0.23 -1.25 12.74
N ARG A 147 -0.65 -0.89 11.80
CA ARG A 147 -2.06 -0.53 12.06
C ARG A 147 -2.87 -1.67 12.68
N SER A 148 -2.54 -2.92 12.37
CA SER A 148 -3.18 -4.10 12.97
C SER A 148 -2.57 -4.53 14.32
N GLY A 149 -1.57 -3.80 14.84
CA GLY A 149 -0.92 -4.11 16.10
C GLY A 149 0.08 -5.28 16.03
N ASN A 150 0.49 -5.70 14.83
CA ASN A 150 1.41 -6.80 14.62
C ASN A 150 2.87 -6.32 14.53
N ASP A 151 3.32 -5.68 15.62
CA ASP A 151 4.59 -4.97 15.75
C ASP A 151 5.81 -5.81 15.32
N LYS A 152 5.95 -7.03 15.85
CA LYS A 152 7.10 -7.91 15.56
C LYS A 152 7.23 -8.22 14.07
N GLN A 153 6.10 -8.47 13.39
CA GLN A 153 6.13 -8.72 11.96
C GLN A 153 6.41 -7.43 11.19
N ALA A 154 5.82 -6.30 11.58
CA ALA A 154 6.11 -5.00 10.98
C ALA A 154 7.61 -4.69 11.04
N GLN A 155 8.22 -4.77 12.22
CA GLN A 155 9.65 -4.52 12.42
C GLN A 155 10.51 -5.40 11.51
N LYS A 156 10.22 -6.71 11.44
CA LYS A 156 10.94 -7.64 10.56
C LYS A 156 10.87 -7.20 9.10
N HIS A 157 9.69 -6.82 8.62
CA HIS A 157 9.48 -6.44 7.22
C HIS A 157 10.13 -5.09 6.89
N ILE A 158 10.08 -4.12 7.80
CA ILE A 158 10.75 -2.83 7.63
C ILE A 158 12.28 -3.04 7.56
N ASN A 159 12.86 -3.83 8.48
CA ASN A 159 14.29 -4.12 8.48
C ASN A 159 14.76 -4.82 7.20
N LEU A 160 13.98 -5.77 6.69
CA LEU A 160 14.29 -6.47 5.43
C LEU A 160 14.28 -5.51 4.25
N LEU A 161 13.25 -4.66 4.15
CA LEU A 161 13.17 -3.67 3.08
C LEU A 161 14.29 -2.63 3.19
N HIS A 162 14.52 -2.07 4.38
CA HIS A 162 15.58 -1.09 4.62
C HIS A 162 16.94 -1.64 4.15
N ARG A 163 17.27 -2.87 4.56
CA ARG A 163 18.52 -3.53 4.12
C ARG A 163 18.62 -3.65 2.59
N LYS A 164 17.53 -4.04 1.91
CA LYS A 164 17.49 -4.14 0.44
C LYS A 164 17.78 -2.81 -0.21
N VAL A 165 17.06 -1.78 0.23
CA VAL A 165 17.18 -0.43 -0.31
C VAL A 165 18.58 0.12 -0.05
N SER A 166 19.14 -0.08 1.15
CA SER A 166 20.50 0.35 1.47
C SER A 166 21.58 -0.31 0.61
N ILE A 167 21.47 -1.63 0.36
CA ILE A 167 22.41 -2.35 -0.52
C ILE A 167 22.34 -1.77 -1.91
N ASN A 168 21.14 -1.62 -2.48
CA ASN A 168 20.97 -1.05 -3.81
C ASN A 168 21.48 0.38 -3.90
N HIS A 169 21.14 1.22 -2.92
CA HIS A 169 21.60 2.62 -2.87
C HIS A 169 23.12 2.72 -2.79
N THR A 170 23.78 1.82 -2.04
CA THR A 170 25.25 1.79 -1.95
C THR A 170 25.90 1.44 -3.29
N HIS A 171 25.31 0.50 -4.04
CA HIS A 171 25.82 0.08 -5.33
C HIS A 171 25.49 1.07 -6.46
N ASN A 172 24.37 1.79 -6.34
CA ASN A 172 23.91 2.75 -7.35
C ASN A 172 23.27 4.00 -6.70
N PRO A 173 24.08 4.89 -6.10
CA PRO A 173 23.56 6.04 -5.34
C PRO A 173 22.87 7.10 -6.20
N LYS A 174 23.18 7.14 -7.51
CA LYS A 174 22.56 8.04 -8.49
C LYS A 174 21.48 7.35 -9.33
N GLY A 175 21.20 6.08 -9.07
CA GLY A 175 20.23 5.30 -9.83
C GLY A 175 18.80 5.76 -9.58
N SER A 176 18.07 6.04 -10.65
CA SER A 176 16.61 6.06 -10.58
C SER A 176 16.09 4.62 -10.49
N LEU A 177 15.04 4.41 -9.71
CA LEU A 177 14.32 3.15 -9.75
C LEU A 177 13.49 3.12 -11.05
N ASP A 178 14.03 2.51 -12.09
CA ASP A 178 13.26 2.29 -13.32
C ASP A 178 12.40 1.05 -13.16
N TYR A 179 11.15 1.28 -12.78
CA TYR A 179 10.18 0.22 -12.51
C TYR A 179 9.41 -0.23 -13.75
N GLY A 180 9.73 0.32 -14.93
CA GLY A 180 8.83 0.23 -16.08
C GLY A 180 7.47 0.89 -15.80
N PRO A 181 6.57 0.89 -16.79
CA PRO A 181 5.25 1.54 -16.68
C PRO A 181 4.36 0.93 -15.58
N GLU A 182 4.68 -0.28 -15.11
CA GLU A 182 3.88 -0.98 -14.12
C GLU A 182 3.94 -0.38 -12.72
N ALA A 183 4.98 0.37 -12.31
CA ALA A 183 5.04 1.02 -10.99
C ALA A 183 4.07 2.18 -10.80
N GLY A 184 3.45 2.67 -11.88
CA GLY A 184 2.68 3.90 -11.85
C GLY A 184 3.57 5.13 -11.73
N THR A 185 3.02 6.28 -12.10
CA THR A 185 3.71 7.57 -12.04
C THR A 185 3.84 8.02 -10.57
N GLY A 186 5.07 8.23 -10.11
CA GLY A 186 5.36 9.12 -8.97
C GLY A 186 5.52 8.53 -7.57
N ARG A 187 5.22 7.24 -7.32
CA ARG A 187 5.34 6.67 -5.96
C ARG A 187 6.71 6.02 -5.73
N TYR A 188 7.43 6.47 -4.70
CA TYR A 188 8.75 5.96 -4.31
C TYR A 188 9.80 5.93 -5.44
N CYS A 189 9.96 7.04 -6.16
CA CYS A 189 10.75 7.14 -7.40
C CYS A 189 12.25 6.80 -7.30
N ASP A 190 12.80 6.75 -6.09
CA ASP A 190 14.23 6.55 -5.85
C ASP A 190 14.46 5.84 -4.50
N TYR A 191 15.69 5.35 -4.31
CA TYR A 191 16.09 4.65 -3.10
C TYR A 191 15.93 5.50 -1.83
N VAL A 192 16.14 6.81 -1.93
CA VAL A 192 16.11 7.73 -0.78
C VAL A 192 14.69 7.82 -0.21
N ASN A 193 13.67 7.86 -1.07
CA ASN A 193 12.27 7.86 -0.64
C ASN A 193 11.92 6.58 0.15
N TYR A 194 12.43 5.42 -0.27
CA TYR A 194 12.23 4.18 0.48
C TYR A 194 12.96 4.16 1.82
N LEU A 195 14.21 4.64 1.88
CA LEU A 195 14.95 4.74 3.15
C LEU A 195 14.24 5.68 4.12
N GLN A 196 13.82 6.85 3.64
CA GLN A 196 13.04 7.80 4.41
C GLN A 196 11.75 7.15 4.95
N LEU A 197 11.02 6.42 4.10
CA LEU A 197 9.78 5.80 4.52
C LEU A 197 9.99 4.65 5.52
N CYS A 198 11.07 3.86 5.38
CA CYS A 198 11.43 2.87 6.38
C CYS A 198 11.63 3.52 7.76
N GLU A 199 12.35 4.64 7.83
CA GLU A 199 12.53 5.41 9.07
C GLU A 199 11.17 5.91 9.61
N VAL A 200 10.30 6.45 8.75
CA VAL A 200 8.96 6.89 9.18
C VAL A 200 8.08 5.73 9.69
N LEU A 201 8.16 4.55 9.08
CA LEU A 201 7.45 3.36 9.56
C LEU A 201 8.03 2.87 10.91
N HIS A 202 9.33 2.99 11.13
CA HIS A 202 9.94 2.78 12.44
C HIS A 202 9.42 3.78 13.48
N ALA A 203 9.33 5.06 13.11
CA ALA A 203 8.81 6.11 13.98
C ALA A 203 7.33 5.87 14.36
N LEU A 204 6.48 5.53 13.39
CA LEU A 204 5.06 5.23 13.61
C LEU A 204 4.87 4.07 14.59
N ARG A 205 5.68 3.02 14.43
CA ARG A 205 5.65 1.85 15.30
C ARG A 205 6.08 2.18 16.73
N ALA A 206 7.12 3.01 16.88
CA ALA A 206 7.59 3.48 18.18
C ALA A 206 6.52 4.35 18.87
N ALA A 207 5.91 5.28 18.14
CA ALA A 207 4.82 6.13 18.64
C ALA A 207 3.60 5.30 19.09
N ALA A 208 3.20 4.29 18.30
CA ALA A 208 2.12 3.36 18.66
C ALA A 208 2.43 2.53 19.93
N SER A 209 3.70 2.43 20.33
CA SER A 209 4.17 1.77 21.55
C SER A 209 4.50 2.75 22.68
N ASN A 210 4.14 4.04 22.55
CA ASN A 210 4.49 5.15 23.44
C ASN A 210 6.00 5.38 23.64
N ASP A 211 6.84 4.91 22.71
CA ASP A 211 8.28 5.22 22.69
C ASP A 211 8.56 6.47 21.85
N HIS A 212 8.19 7.63 22.43
CA HIS A 212 8.27 8.93 21.76
C HIS A 212 9.71 9.37 21.49
N THR A 213 10.65 8.92 22.32
CA THR A 213 12.09 9.20 22.14
C THR A 213 12.60 8.54 20.88
N SER A 214 12.31 7.23 20.70
CA SER A 214 12.68 6.53 19.47
C SER A 214 11.90 7.06 18.26
N ALA A 215 10.62 7.41 18.42
CA ALA A 215 9.83 7.99 17.35
C ALA A 215 10.45 9.28 16.79
N ARG A 216 10.82 10.23 17.67
CA ARG A 216 11.50 11.48 17.29
C ARG A 216 12.83 11.22 16.60
N LYS A 217 13.64 10.31 17.12
CA LYS A 217 14.93 9.93 16.52
C LYS A 217 14.76 9.40 15.08
N HIS A 218 13.77 8.56 14.85
CA HIS A 218 13.48 8.03 13.52
C HIS A 218 12.95 9.12 12.56
N ILE A 219 12.14 10.07 13.03
CA ILE A 219 11.74 11.24 12.22
C ILE A 219 12.95 12.08 11.81
N GLU A 220 13.90 12.32 12.73
CA GLU A 220 15.13 13.05 12.40
C GLU A 220 15.98 12.31 11.36
N ASN A 221 16.11 10.99 11.48
CA ASN A 221 16.80 10.18 10.48
C ASN A 221 16.11 10.23 9.11
N ALA A 222 14.77 10.18 9.09
CA ALA A 222 13.99 10.34 7.86
C ALA A 222 14.28 11.68 7.16
N ARG A 223 14.41 12.78 7.93
CA ARG A 223 14.76 14.11 7.39
C ARG A 223 16.21 14.20 6.90
N LYS A 224 17.15 13.48 7.53
CA LYS A 224 18.54 13.40 7.05
C LYS A 224 18.67 12.73 5.67
N HIS A 225 17.75 11.82 5.33
CA HIS A 225 17.72 11.22 4.00
C HIS A 225 17.29 12.24 2.93
N ARG A 226 16.26 13.05 3.21
CA ARG A 226 15.73 14.05 2.28
C ARG A 226 14.89 15.09 3.02
N GLU A 227 15.04 16.35 2.62
CA GLU A 227 14.14 17.44 2.97
C GLU A 227 13.76 18.21 1.69
N PRO A 228 12.45 18.37 1.38
CA PRO A 228 11.26 17.99 2.15
C PRO A 228 10.97 16.48 2.20
N LEU A 229 10.12 16.06 3.15
CA LEU A 229 9.57 14.69 3.22
C LEU A 229 8.83 14.32 1.92
N SER A 230 8.86 13.06 1.53
CA SER A 230 8.08 12.56 0.39
C SER A 230 6.58 12.68 0.65
N PRO A 231 5.74 12.76 -0.41
CA PRO A 231 4.28 12.80 -0.27
C PRO A 231 3.69 11.64 0.54
N GLU A 232 4.34 10.48 0.51
CA GLU A 232 3.93 9.28 1.26
C GLU A 232 4.38 9.32 2.71
N ALA A 233 5.55 9.90 3.00
CA ALA A 233 6.09 10.02 4.35
C ALA A 233 5.42 11.13 5.16
N ALA A 234 5.09 12.26 4.52
CA ALA A 234 4.53 13.45 5.16
C ALA A 234 3.26 13.20 6.02
N PRO A 235 2.19 12.52 5.54
CA PRO A 235 0.99 12.31 6.34
C PRO A 235 1.25 11.46 7.59
N LEU A 236 2.13 10.46 7.49
CA LEU A 236 2.49 9.62 8.63
C LEU A 236 3.29 10.40 9.69
N VAL A 237 4.22 11.27 9.26
CA VAL A 237 4.95 12.13 10.20
C VAL A 237 4.02 13.11 10.90
N ALA A 238 3.08 13.71 10.17
CA ALA A 238 2.08 14.61 10.76
C ALA A 238 1.26 13.91 11.85
N GLU A 239 0.79 12.69 11.59
CA GLU A 239 0.12 11.87 12.60
C GLU A 239 1.00 11.61 13.82
N ILE A 240 2.25 11.17 13.62
CA ILE A 240 3.15 10.84 14.74
C ILE A 240 3.37 12.08 15.63
N VAL A 241 3.56 13.25 15.02
CA VAL A 241 3.73 14.50 15.75
C VAL A 241 2.51 14.81 16.60
N LEU A 242 1.30 14.70 16.03
CA LEU A 242 0.05 14.89 16.78
C LEU A 242 -0.07 13.93 17.96
N GLN A 243 0.19 12.63 17.76
CA GLN A 243 0.14 11.64 18.84
C GLN A 243 1.10 11.94 19.99
N ILE A 244 2.30 12.46 19.68
CA ILE A 244 3.29 12.81 20.70
C ILE A 244 2.89 14.11 21.44
N GLU A 245 2.20 15.02 20.78
CA GLU A 245 1.72 16.28 21.37
C GLU A 245 0.51 16.06 22.28
N GLU A 246 -0.47 15.27 21.87
CA GLU A 246 -1.68 14.96 22.65
C GLU A 246 -1.41 14.22 23.97
N GLN A 247 -0.24 13.58 24.13
CA GLN A 247 0.16 12.90 25.38
C GLN A 247 0.92 13.80 26.36
N LYS A 248 1.11 15.08 26.04
CA LYS A 248 1.72 16.05 26.96
C LYS A 248 0.71 16.77 27.85
N ASP A 249 -0.58 16.65 27.53
CA ASP A 249 -1.72 17.20 28.26
C ASP A 249 -2.38 16.14 29.16
#